data_AF-V8ARL2-F1
#
_entry.id   AF-V8ARL2-F1
#
_cell.length_a   1.000
_cell.length_b   1.000
_cell.length_c   1.000
_cell.angle_alpha   90.00
_cell.angle_beta   90.00
_cell.angle_gamma   90.00
#
_symmetry.space_group_name_H-M   'P 1'
#
loop_
_entity.id
_entity.type
_entity.pdbx_description
1 polymer ?
#
loop_
_entity_poly.entity_id
_entity_poly.type
_entity_poly.pdbx_seq_one_letter_code
_entity_poly.pdbx_strand_id
1 'polypeptide(L)'
;MNSLIVLFIILTVLLILVSGLEGIRNLVGLALNFILIFAMITLLSWGMNTFILLSVVSVLILAIAIYMSSDDNMVTNISFKTSLIVVFSLLILAILVQHIGNLQGFAIEDTEELEELSLAIGLNFSNVAIVVMVISMLGAVAEAAML
;
A
#
# COMPACT_ATOMS: atom_id res chain seq x y z
N MET A 1 -0.52 -20.66 21.09
CA MET A 1 -0.92 -19.31 20.64
C MET A 1 -0.19 -19.01 19.34
N ASN A 2 -0.90 -18.51 18.33
CA ASN A 2 -0.30 -18.11 17.05
C ASN A 2 0.69 -16.95 17.30
N SER A 3 1.93 -17.04 16.80
CA SER A 3 2.98 -16.03 17.02
C SER A 3 2.56 -14.64 16.55
N LEU A 4 1.80 -14.57 15.46
CA LEU A 4 1.22 -13.32 14.95
C LEU A 4 0.30 -12.62 15.96
N ILE A 5 -0.54 -13.39 16.66
CA ILE A 5 -1.47 -12.83 17.66
C ILE A 5 -0.67 -12.28 18.84
N VAL A 6 0.40 -12.96 19.25
CA VAL A 6 1.27 -12.50 20.34
C VAL A 6 1.97 -11.19 19.98
N LEU A 7 2.55 -11.10 18.79
CA LEU A 7 3.21 -9.89 18.32
C LEU A 7 2.23 -8.70 18.21
N PHE A 8 1.01 -8.94 17.71
CA PHE A 8 -0.02 -7.91 17.63
C PHE A 8 -0.43 -7.37 19.01
N ILE A 9 -0.58 -8.25 20.00
CA ILE A 9 -0.86 -7.83 21.39
C ILE A 9 0.29 -7.00 21.95
N ILE A 10 1.54 -7.44 21.76
CA ILE A 10 2.73 -6.71 22.23
C ILE A 10 2.78 -5.32 21.59
N LEU A 11 2.61 -5.22 20.28
CA LEU A 11 2.61 -3.95 19.55
C LEU A 11 1.50 -3.03 20.07
N THR A 12 0.29 -3.56 20.27
CA THR A 12 -0.85 -2.79 20.78
C THR A 12 -0.57 -2.22 22.16
N VAL A 13 -0.04 -3.04 23.07
CA VAL A 13 0.29 -2.62 24.44
C VAL A 13 1.40 -1.57 24.42
N LEU A 14 2.46 -1.76 23.64
CA LEU A 14 3.56 -0.80 23.56
C LEU A 14 3.12 0.55 22.99
N LEU A 15 2.31 0.57 21.93
CA LEU A 15 1.79 1.81 21.36
C LEU A 15 0.92 2.59 22.34
N ILE A 16 0.06 1.90 23.10
CA ILE A 16 -0.79 2.57 24.11
C ILE A 16 0.07 3.10 25.27
N LEU A 17 1.10 2.36 25.70
CA LEU A 17 1.96 2.79 26.80
C LEU A 17 2.86 3.97 26.43
N VAL A 18 3.38 4.02 25.21
CA VAL A 18 4.30 5.08 24.76
C VAL A 18 3.56 6.31 24.24
N SER A 19 2.51 6.12 23.43
CA SER A 19 1.82 7.19 22.71
C SER A 19 0.43 7.51 23.29
N GLY A 20 -0.01 6.83 24.34
CA GLY A 20 -1.31 7.09 24.96
C GLY A 20 -2.48 6.98 23.99
N LEU A 21 -3.31 8.03 23.91
CA LEU A 21 -4.48 8.09 23.03
C LEU A 21 -4.08 8.16 21.53
N GLU A 22 -2.92 8.75 21.22
CA GLU A 22 -2.38 8.81 19.86
C GLU A 22 -1.98 7.41 19.37
N GLY A 23 -1.55 6.52 20.27
CA GLY A 23 -1.25 5.13 19.93
C GLY A 23 -2.46 4.37 19.39
N ILE A 24 -3.64 4.63 19.96
CA ILE A 24 -4.91 4.06 19.48
C ILE A 24 -5.27 4.65 18.10
N ARG A 25 -5.09 5.96 17.91
CA ARG A 25 -5.31 6.61 16.62
C ARG A 25 -4.44 5.99 15.53
N ASN A 26 -3.15 5.76 15.80
CA ASN A 26 -2.24 5.11 14.85
C ASN A 26 -2.64 3.66 14.54
N LEU A 27 -3.09 2.89 15.54
CA LEU A 27 -3.63 1.55 15.32
C LEU A 27 -4.87 1.54 14.41
N VAL A 28 -5.77 2.50 14.60
CA VAL A 28 -6.96 2.67 13.74
C VAL A 28 -6.53 3.06 12.32
N GLY A 29 -5.57 3.97 12.17
CA GLY A 29 -5.02 4.33 10.86
C GLY A 29 -4.41 3.14 10.12
N LEU A 30 -3.65 2.30 10.83
CA LEU A 30 -3.11 1.05 10.30
C LEU A 30 -4.22 0.10 9.82
N ALA A 31 -5.26 -0.09 10.63
CA ALA A 31 -6.39 -0.92 10.28
C ALA A 31 -7.15 -0.39 9.06
N LEU A 32 -7.36 0.92 8.96
CA LEU A 32 -8.00 1.55 7.80
C LEU A 32 -7.15 1.38 6.54
N ASN A 33 -5.84 1.56 6.62
CA ASN A 33 -4.93 1.31 5.48
C ASN A 33 -4.99 -0.14 5.01
N PHE A 34 -5.04 -1.10 5.94
CA PHE A 34 -5.23 -2.51 5.60
C PHE A 34 -6.55 -2.77 4.87
N ILE A 35 -7.65 -2.19 5.36
CA ILE A 35 -8.97 -2.27 4.71
C ILE A 35 -8.94 -1.66 3.31
N LEU A 36 -8.28 -0.50 3.12
CA LEU A 36 -8.15 0.13 1.81
C LEU A 36 -7.38 -0.73 0.81
N ILE A 37 -6.27 -1.36 1.24
CA ILE A 37 -5.51 -2.28 0.39
C ILE A 37 -6.38 -3.49 0.01
N PHE A 38 -7.09 -4.07 0.97
CA PHE A 38 -7.97 -5.21 0.71
C PHE A 38 -9.13 -4.86 -0.24
N ALA A 39 -9.76 -3.70 -0.03
CA ALA A 39 -10.79 -3.17 -0.91
C ALA A 39 -10.24 -2.93 -2.32
N MET A 40 -9.03 -2.37 -2.45
CA MET A 40 -8.40 -2.15 -3.74
C MET A 40 -8.19 -3.45 -4.51
N ILE A 41 -7.63 -4.49 -3.87
CA ILE A 41 -7.41 -5.79 -4.52
C ILE A 41 -8.73 -6.41 -4.97
N THR A 42 -9.79 -6.29 -4.15
CA THR A 42 -11.13 -6.77 -4.51
C THR A 42 -11.69 -6.02 -5.72
N LEU A 43 -11.57 -4.69 -5.75
CA LEU A 43 -12.02 -3.85 -6.87
C LEU A 43 -11.21 -4.10 -8.16
N LEU A 44 -9.91 -4.40 -8.04
CA LEU A 44 -9.10 -4.84 -9.18
C LEU A 44 -9.65 -6.13 -9.78
N SER A 45 -10.06 -7.08 -8.94
CA SER A 45 -10.62 -8.37 -9.39
C SER A 45 -11.95 -8.19 -10.14
N TRP A 46 -12.69 -7.10 -9.88
CA TRP A 46 -13.90 -6.74 -10.63
C TRP A 46 -13.60 -6.03 -11.97
N GLY A 47 -12.34 -5.92 -12.36
CA GLY A 47 -11.94 -5.35 -13.66
C GLY A 47 -11.89 -3.82 -13.70
N MET A 48 -11.87 -3.15 -12.55
CA MET A 48 -11.68 -1.70 -12.52
C MET A 48 -10.30 -1.30 -13.05
N ASN A 49 -10.21 -0.09 -13.64
CA ASN A 49 -8.94 0.43 -14.14
C ASN A 49 -7.91 0.56 -13.01
N THR A 50 -6.82 -0.20 -13.14
CA THR A 50 -5.76 -0.27 -12.13
C THR A 50 -5.14 1.09 -11.81
N PHE A 51 -4.83 1.91 -12.82
CA PHE A 51 -4.11 3.17 -12.59
C PHE A 51 -4.96 4.21 -11.88
N ILE A 52 -6.25 4.28 -12.22
CA ILE A 52 -7.20 5.18 -11.56
C ILE A 52 -7.38 4.74 -10.11
N LEU A 53 -7.62 3.44 -9.89
CA LEU A 53 -7.84 2.89 -8.57
C LEU A 53 -6.60 3.05 -7.67
N LEU A 54 -5.41 2.72 -8.19
CA LEU A 54 -4.14 2.89 -7.49
C LEU A 54 -3.90 4.36 -7.13
N SER A 55 -4.19 5.29 -8.03
CA SER A 55 -4.03 6.73 -7.77
C SER A 55 -4.97 7.20 -6.65
N VAL A 56 -6.24 6.80 -6.67
CA VAL A 56 -7.21 7.19 -5.62
C VAL A 56 -6.86 6.56 -4.28
N VAL A 57 -6.59 5.25 -4.26
CA VAL A 57 -6.30 4.52 -3.02
C VAL A 57 -4.97 4.96 -2.41
N SER A 58 -3.94 5.23 -3.20
CA SER A 58 -2.67 5.74 -2.70
C SER A 58 -2.81 7.10 -2.01
N VAL A 59 -3.60 8.01 -2.58
CA VAL A 59 -3.92 9.30 -1.96
C VAL A 59 -4.66 9.11 -0.63
N LEU A 60 -5.62 8.17 -0.56
CA LEU A 60 -6.34 7.87 0.68
C LEU A 60 -5.42 7.26 1.74
N ILE A 61 -4.54 6.32 1.36
CA ILE A 61 -3.57 5.71 2.27
C ILE A 61 -2.62 6.77 2.85
N LEU A 62 -2.09 7.65 1.99
CA LEU A 62 -1.25 8.78 2.43
C LEU A 62 -2.01 9.72 3.36
N ALA A 63 -3.26 10.04 3.04
CA ALA A 63 -4.06 10.95 3.85
C ALA A 63 -4.27 10.36 5.25
N ILE A 64 -4.64 9.09 5.34
CA ILE A 64 -4.81 8.40 6.62
C ILE A 64 -3.48 8.35 7.37
N ALA A 65 -2.40 7.95 6.72
CA ALA A 65 -1.11 7.81 7.39
C ALA A 65 -0.58 9.15 7.95
N ILE A 66 -0.64 10.23 7.16
CA ILE A 66 -0.07 11.52 7.54
C ILE A 66 -0.99 12.29 8.50
N TYR A 67 -2.30 12.40 8.18
CA TYR A 67 -3.23 13.15 9.02
C TYR A 67 -3.59 12.45 10.33
N MET A 68 -3.40 11.13 10.45
CA MET A 68 -3.63 10.45 11.74
C MET A 68 -2.41 10.51 12.66
N SER A 69 -1.23 10.82 12.14
CA SER A 69 0.02 10.81 12.92
C SER A 69 0.42 12.16 13.50
N SER A 70 -0.16 13.27 13.07
CA SER A 70 0.18 14.61 13.57
C SER A 70 -1.06 15.48 13.74
N ASP A 71 -1.02 16.35 14.75
CA ASP A 71 -2.06 17.32 15.06
C ASP A 71 -1.75 18.73 14.50
N ASP A 72 -0.53 18.96 14.00
CA ASP A 72 -0.18 20.22 13.36
C ASP A 72 -0.67 20.23 11.91
N ASN A 73 -1.78 20.94 11.67
CA ASN A 73 -2.40 21.06 10.36
C ASN A 73 -1.49 21.69 9.29
N MET A 74 -0.59 22.60 9.67
CA MET A 74 0.29 23.29 8.73
C MET A 74 1.39 22.34 8.25
N VAL A 75 2.06 21.64 9.17
CA VAL A 75 3.09 20.65 8.84
C VAL A 75 2.48 19.50 8.03
N THR A 76 1.35 18.96 8.49
CA THR A 76 0.65 17.84 7.86
C THR A 76 0.27 18.14 6.40
N ASN A 77 -0.21 19.35 6.10
CA ASN A 77 -0.60 19.73 4.74
C ASN A 77 0.61 19.89 3.80
N ILE A 78 1.73 20.41 4.31
CA ILE A 78 2.98 20.54 3.54
C ILE A 78 3.54 19.14 3.25
N SER A 79 3.62 18.28 4.27
CA SER A 79 4.06 16.89 4.14
C SER A 79 3.18 16.13 3.14
N PHE A 80 1.85 16.22 3.26
CA PHE A 80 0.93 15.54 2.36
C PHE A 80 1.11 15.95 0.89
N LYS A 81 1.20 17.25 0.59
CA LYS A 81 1.45 17.74 -0.77
C LYS A 81 2.79 17.26 -1.34
N THR A 82 3.82 17.24 -0.50
CA THR A 82 5.15 16.78 -0.89
C THR A 82 5.14 15.28 -1.17
N SER A 83 4.55 14.48 -0.29
CA SER A 83 4.38 13.03 -0.46
C SER A 83 3.60 12.68 -1.72
N LEU A 84 2.59 13.49 -2.08
CA LEU A 84 1.82 13.29 -3.30
C LEU A 84 2.72 13.35 -4.55
N ILE A 85 3.59 14.36 -4.64
CA ILE A 85 4.54 14.50 -5.76
C ILE A 85 5.50 13.31 -5.82
N VAL A 86 6.01 12.88 -4.66
CA VAL A 86 6.92 11.74 -4.55
C VAL A 86 6.22 10.46 -5.02
N VAL A 87 5.01 10.18 -4.56
CA VAL A 87 4.26 8.96 -4.91
C VAL A 87 3.91 8.92 -6.39
N PHE A 88 3.50 10.04 -7.00
CA PHE A 88 3.28 10.07 -8.45
C PHE A 88 4.58 9.85 -9.24
N SER A 89 5.71 10.35 -8.75
CA SER A 89 7.01 10.09 -9.36
C SER A 89 7.41 8.61 -9.25
N LEU A 90 7.17 8.00 -8.09
CA LEU A 90 7.40 6.57 -7.86
C LEU A 90 6.45 5.70 -8.69
N LEU A 91 5.22 6.13 -8.93
CA LEU A 91 4.28 5.43 -9.80
C LEU A 91 4.80 5.39 -11.25
N ILE A 92 5.33 6.50 -11.77
CA ILE A 92 5.96 6.54 -13.09
C ILE A 92 7.16 5.58 -13.14
N LEU A 93 8.02 5.62 -12.11
CA LEU A 93 9.17 4.72 -12.02
C LEU A 93 8.74 3.24 -11.94
N ALA A 94 7.70 2.91 -11.19
CA ALA A 94 7.17 1.56 -11.07
C ALA A 94 6.68 1.03 -12.42
N ILE A 95 6.02 1.86 -13.24
CA ILE A 95 5.60 1.48 -14.60
C ILE A 95 6.82 1.22 -15.50
N LEU A 96 7.83 2.10 -15.46
CA LEU A 96 9.05 1.93 -16.27
C LEU A 96 9.81 0.66 -15.88
N VAL A 97 10.00 0.45 -14.58
CA VAL A 97 10.70 -0.73 -14.05
C VAL A 97 9.92 -2.01 -14.38
N GLN A 98 8.59 -2.00 -14.24
CA GLN A 98 7.75 -3.14 -14.63
C GLN A 98 7.91 -3.45 -16.12
N HIS A 99 7.88 -2.42 -16.97
CA HIS A 99 7.95 -2.59 -18.41
C HIS A 99 9.31 -3.13 -18.88
N ILE A 100 10.41 -2.66 -18.29
CA ILE A 100 11.77 -3.12 -18.64
C ILE A 100 12.05 -4.51 -18.05
N GLY A 101 11.62 -4.74 -16.80
CA GLY A 101 11.95 -5.95 -16.05
C GLY A 101 10.99 -7.11 -16.21
N ASN A 102 9.79 -6.91 -16.78
CA ASN A 102 8.72 -7.91 -16.86
C ASN A 102 8.49 -8.63 -15.52
N LEU A 103 8.39 -7.88 -14.42
CA LEU A 103 8.38 -8.39 -13.04
C LEU A 103 7.02 -8.99 -12.62
N GLN A 104 6.28 -9.57 -13.57
CA GLN A 104 5.00 -10.25 -13.34
C GLN A 104 5.16 -11.65 -12.71
N GLY A 105 6.39 -12.12 -12.54
CA GLY A 105 6.73 -13.25 -11.66
C GLY A 105 6.69 -14.64 -12.30
N PHE A 106 6.59 -14.75 -13.63
CA PHE A 106 6.59 -16.04 -14.32
C PHE A 106 7.86 -16.19 -15.17
N ALA A 107 8.60 -17.29 -14.96
CA ALA A 107 9.68 -17.65 -15.87
C ALA A 107 9.11 -18.24 -17.17
N ILE A 108 9.92 -18.21 -18.23
CA ILE A 108 9.56 -18.84 -19.52
C ILE A 108 9.44 -20.36 -19.37
N GLU A 109 10.09 -20.93 -18.36
CA GLU A 109 10.02 -22.36 -18.05
C GLU A 109 8.68 -22.76 -17.42
N ASP A 110 8.02 -21.84 -16.71
CA ASP A 110 6.75 -22.11 -16.03
C ASP A 110 5.54 -22.00 -16.98
N THR A 111 5.73 -21.50 -18.21
CA THR A 111 4.60 -21.22 -19.11
C THR A 111 3.81 -22.46 -19.52
N GLU A 112 4.45 -23.63 -19.60
CA GLU A 112 3.81 -24.89 -19.98
C GLU A 112 2.88 -25.41 -18.86
N GLU A 113 3.26 -25.21 -17.59
CA GLU A 113 2.41 -25.52 -16.43
C GLU A 113 1.30 -24.49 -16.23
N LEU A 114 1.54 -23.22 -16.58
CA LEU A 114 0.57 -22.14 -16.47
C LEU A 114 -0.51 -22.18 -17.55
N GLU A 115 -0.26 -22.81 -18.70
CA GLU A 115 -1.28 -23.04 -19.74
C GLU A 115 -2.37 -24.03 -19.29
N GLU A 116 -2.03 -24.99 -18.42
CA GLU A 116 -3.00 -25.92 -17.82
C GLU A 116 -3.84 -25.26 -16.71
N LEU A 117 -3.39 -24.12 -16.17
CA LEU A 117 -4.11 -23.34 -15.17
C LEU A 117 -4.97 -22.25 -15.83
N SER A 118 -6.18 -22.06 -15.31
CA SER A 118 -6.97 -20.90 -15.71
C SER A 118 -6.36 -19.63 -15.10
N LEU A 119 -5.48 -18.95 -15.86
CA LEU A 119 -4.97 -17.62 -15.52
C LEU A 119 -6.06 -16.53 -15.58
N ALA A 120 -7.30 -16.90 -15.91
CA ALA A 120 -8.47 -16.03 -15.99
C ALA A 120 -9.03 -15.66 -14.59
N ILE A 121 -8.16 -15.27 -13.66
CA ILE A 121 -8.53 -14.76 -12.33
C ILE A 121 -9.09 -13.32 -12.42
N GLY A 122 -9.34 -12.81 -13.64
CA GLY A 122 -9.81 -11.45 -13.89
C GLY A 122 -8.78 -10.35 -13.56
N LEU A 123 -7.53 -10.73 -13.25
CA LEU A 123 -6.46 -9.83 -12.81
C LEU A 123 -5.28 -9.88 -13.78
N ASN A 124 -4.80 -8.70 -14.18
CA ASN A 124 -3.55 -8.58 -14.93
C ASN A 124 -2.36 -8.60 -13.96
N PHE A 125 -1.53 -9.64 -14.02
CA PHE A 125 -0.38 -9.80 -13.12
C PHE A 125 0.65 -8.68 -13.22
N SER A 126 0.82 -8.07 -14.39
CA SER A 126 1.69 -6.90 -14.56
C SER A 126 1.14 -5.68 -13.81
N ASN A 127 -0.18 -5.49 -13.86
CA ASN A 127 -0.84 -4.44 -13.09
C ASN A 127 -0.74 -4.70 -11.58
N VAL A 128 -0.88 -5.95 -11.15
CA VAL A 128 -0.71 -6.33 -9.73
C VAL A 128 0.72 -6.07 -9.27
N ALA A 129 1.74 -6.37 -10.08
CA ALA A 129 3.13 -6.08 -9.75
C ALA A 129 3.36 -4.56 -9.53
N ILE A 130 2.82 -3.71 -10.41
CA ILE A 130 2.88 -2.24 -10.26
C ILE A 130 2.20 -1.81 -8.96
N VAL A 131 1.02 -2.34 -8.68
CA VAL A 131 0.26 -2.04 -7.46
C VAL A 131 1.05 -2.40 -6.21
N VAL A 132 1.63 -3.61 -6.14
CA VAL A 132 2.42 -4.06 -4.99
C VAL A 132 3.68 -3.20 -4.81
N MET A 133 4.37 -2.86 -5.90
CA MET A 133 5.53 -1.97 -5.85
C MET A 133 5.16 -0.61 -5.24
N VAL A 134 4.10 0.02 -5.74
CA VAL A 134 3.68 1.34 -5.25
C VAL A 134 3.23 1.27 -3.80
N ILE A 135 2.35 0.33 -3.41
CA ILE A 135 1.89 0.20 -2.01
C ILE A 135 3.06 -0.01 -1.05
N SER A 136 4.03 -0.85 -1.42
CA SER A 136 5.20 -1.13 -0.58
C SER A 136 6.02 0.13 -0.30
N MET A 137 6.08 1.04 -1.27
CA MET A 137 6.75 2.33 -1.11
C MET A 137 5.90 3.36 -0.34
N LEU A 138 4.56 3.27 -0.36
CA LEU A 138 3.69 4.22 0.34
C LEU A 138 3.98 4.27 1.85
N GLY A 139 4.25 3.12 2.48
CA GLY A 139 4.61 3.07 3.89
C GLY A 139 5.87 3.89 4.19
N ALA A 140 6.93 3.68 3.41
CA ALA A 140 8.19 4.41 3.54
C ALA A 140 8.02 5.92 3.25
N VAL A 141 7.20 6.29 2.26
CA VAL A 141 6.93 7.70 1.94
C VAL A 141 6.13 8.38 3.05
N ALA A 142 5.18 7.68 3.67
CA ALA A 142 4.43 8.21 4.80
C ALA A 142 5.36 8.44 6.01
N GLU A 143 6.19 7.46 6.35
CA GLU A 143 7.17 7.58 7.45
C GLU A 143 8.18 8.71 7.20
N ALA A 144 8.73 8.80 6.00
CA ALA A 144 9.68 9.87 5.63
C ALA A 144 9.05 11.26 5.67
N ALA A 145 7.74 11.39 5.51
CA ALA A 145 7.03 12.67 5.56
C ALA A 145 6.71 13.14 6.99
N MET A 146 6.86 12.25 7.97
CA MET A 146 6.60 12.50 9.39
C MET A 146 7.87 12.76 10.21
N LEU A 147 9.04 12.45 9.64
CA LEU A 147 10.38 12.74 10.18
C LEU A 147 10.84 14.16 9.83
#